data_AF-A0A7Y4RCQ3-F1
#
_entry.id   AF-A0A7Y4RCQ3-F1
#
_cell.length_a   1.000
_cell.length_b   1.000
_cell.length_c   1.000
_cell.angle_alpha   90.00
_cell.angle_beta   90.00
_cell.angle_gamma   90.00
#
_symmetry.space_group_name_H-M   'P 1'
#
loop_
_entity.id
_entity.type
_entity.pdbx_description
1 polymer ?
#
loop_
_entity_poly.entity_id
_entity_poly.type
_entity_poly.pdbx_seq_one_letter_code
_entity_poly.pdbx_strand_id
1 'polypeptide(L)' 'MALIPGTRFGPCEILSLLGAGGMGEVYRARDTRLNRDAAIKVLPEAMMRDADRIARFECEAKVLALPQSSRR' A
#
# COMPACT_ATOMS: atom_id res chain seq x y z
N MET A 1 9.56 3.55 10.00
CA MET A 1 10.27 2.27 10.32
C MET A 1 9.98 1.36 9.14
N ALA A 2 11.00 0.95 8.40
CA ALA A 2 10.78 0.22 7.16
C ALA A 2 10.26 -1.20 7.44
N LEU A 3 9.31 -1.67 6.62
CA LEU A 3 8.81 -3.05 6.70
C LEU A 3 9.85 -4.01 6.13
N ILE A 4 10.06 -5.10 6.85
CA ILE A 4 11.02 -6.15 6.49
C ILE A 4 10.37 -7.06 5.44
N PRO A 5 11.06 -7.44 4.35
CA PRO A 5 10.60 -8.52 3.49
C PRO A 5 10.27 -9.78 4.31
N GLY A 6 9.15 -10.43 3.98
CA GLY A 6 8.57 -11.55 4.74
C GLY A 6 7.59 -11.12 5.84
N THR A 7 7.47 -9.84 6.15
CA THR A 7 6.43 -9.34 7.08
C THR A 7 5.04 -9.61 6.50
N ARG A 8 4.12 -10.16 7.31
CA ARG A 8 2.76 -10.48 6.86
C ARG A 8 1.71 -9.55 7.47
N PHE A 9 0.83 -9.05 6.61
CA PHE A 9 -0.35 -8.27 6.95
C PHE A 9 -1.59 -9.01 6.45
N GLY A 10 -2.18 -9.81 7.33
CA GLY A 10 -3.25 -10.74 6.93
C GLY A 10 -2.77 -11.67 5.81
N PRO A 11 -3.45 -11.73 4.65
CA PRO A 11 -3.05 -12.58 3.53
C PRO A 11 -1.88 -12.02 2.70
N CYS A 12 -1.46 -10.78 2.94
CA CYS A 12 -0.42 -10.12 2.17
C CYS A 12 0.96 -10.29 2.80
N GLU A 13 1.94 -10.76 2.04
CA GLU A 13 3.33 -10.85 2.46
C GLU A 13 4.18 -9.77 1.77
N ILE A 14 4.88 -8.94 2.53
CA ILE A 14 5.77 -7.89 2.02
C ILE A 14 6.95 -8.54 1.30
N LEU A 15 7.19 -8.14 0.06
CA LEU A 15 8.31 -8.62 -0.75
C LEU A 15 9.45 -7.60 -0.79
N SER A 16 9.14 -6.32 -1.04
CA SER A 16 10.16 -5.28 -1.18
C SER A 16 9.57 -3.88 -1.03
N LEU A 17 10.40 -2.90 -0.68
CA LEU A 17 10.04 -1.49 -0.81
C LEU A 17 9.97 -1.11 -2.30
N LEU A 18 8.88 -0.45 -2.71
CA LEU A 18 8.70 0.12 -4.04
C LEU A 18 9.10 1.59 -4.09
N GLY A 19 8.87 2.34 -3.01
CA GLY A 19 9.28 3.73 -2.93
C GLY A 19 8.93 4.36 -1.58
N ALA A 20 9.63 5.44 -1.24
CA ALA A 20 9.39 6.22 -0.03
C ALA A 20 9.32 7.71 -0.40
N GLY A 21 8.42 8.44 0.24
CA GLY A 21 8.27 9.88 0.02
C GLY A 21 7.48 10.58 1.12
N GLY A 22 7.12 11.85 0.89
CA GLY A 22 6.44 12.69 1.88
C GLY A 22 5.06 12.20 2.35
N MET A 23 4.47 11.23 1.65
CA MET A 23 3.19 10.58 2.00
C MET A 23 3.35 9.17 2.58
N GLY A 24 4.58 8.78 2.94
CA GLY A 24 4.89 7.46 3.49
C GLY A 24 5.61 6.54 2.51
N GLU A 25 5.60 5.26 2.85
CA GLU A 25 6.34 4.21 2.15
C GLU A 25 5.36 3.28 1.42
N VAL A 26 5.70 2.88 0.20
CA VAL A 26 4.93 1.93 -0.60
C VAL A 26 5.74 0.66 -0.76
N TYR A 27 5.13 -0.48 -0.45
CA TYR A 27 5.73 -1.80 -0.51
C TYR A 27 5.00 -2.67 -1.53
N ARG A 28 5.76 -3.51 -2.22
CA ARG A 28 5.20 -4.63 -2.97
C ARG A 28 4.88 -5.74 -1.99
N ALA A 29 3.70 -6.30 -2.10
CA ALA A 29 3.28 -7.47 -1.34
C ALA A 29 2.68 -8.53 -2.27
N ARG A 30 2.70 -9.80 -1.86
CA ARG A 30 1.95 -10.88 -2.49
C ARG A 30 0.72 -11.17 -1.65
N ASP A 31 -0.47 -11.00 -2.22
CA ASP A 31 -1.71 -11.51 -1.62
C ASP A 31 -1.76 -13.02 -1.88
N THR A 32 -1.61 -13.81 -0.81
CA THR A 32 -1.61 -15.28 -0.86
C THR A 32 -2.99 -15.88 -1.11
N ARG A 33 -4.08 -15.15 -0.88
CA ARG A 33 -5.45 -15.61 -1.16
C ARG A 33 -5.81 -15.46 -2.63
N LEU A 34 -5.40 -14.34 -3.22
CA LEU A 34 -5.67 -14.03 -4.62
C LEU A 34 -4.49 -14.39 -5.56
N ASN A 35 -3.39 -14.86 -4.99
CA ASN A 35 -2.12 -15.18 -5.65
C ASN A 35 -1.62 -14.06 -6.59
N ARG A 36 -1.80 -12.80 -6.21
CA ARG A 36 -1.43 -11.62 -7.04
C ARG A 36 -0.57 -10.63 -6.28
N ASP A 37 0.19 -9.84 -7.01
CA ASP A 37 0.92 -8.72 -6.43
C ASP A 37 -0.04 -7.60 -6.02
N ALA A 38 0.27 -6.95 -4.91
CA ALA A 38 -0.45 -5.82 -4.33
C ALA A 38 0.55 -4.75 -3.88
N ALA A 39 0.10 -3.50 -3.84
CA ALA A 39 0.86 -2.39 -3.26
C ALA A 39 0.29 -2.05 -1.88
N ILE A 40 1.13 -2.01 -0.85
CA ILE A 40 0.77 -1.60 0.51
C ILE A 40 1.45 -0.27 0.79
N LYS A 41 0.66 0.80 1.03
CA LYS A 41 1.17 2.11 1.41
C LYS A 41 1.00 2.30 2.92
N VAL A 42 2.11 2.58 3.60
CA VAL A 42 2.19 2.79 5.05
C VAL A 42 2.37 4.28 5.31
N LEU A 43 1.47 4.87 6.10
CA LEU A 43 1.59 6.27 6.51
C LEU A 43 2.44 6.39 7.79
N PRO A 44 3.28 7.43 7.90
CA PRO A 44 3.94 7.77 9.16
C PRO A 44 2.91 8.22 10.21
N GLU A 45 3.13 7.90 11.48
CA GLU A 45 2.27 8.34 12.61
C GLU A 45 2.06 9.87 12.65
N ALA A 46 3.08 10.65 12.30
CA ALA A 46 2.97 12.10 12.22
C ALA A 46 1.89 12.56 11.23
N MET A 47 1.59 11.75 10.23
CA MET A 47 0.57 12.01 9.21
C MET A 47 -0.84 11.62 9.66
N MET A 48 -0.95 10.75 10.68
CA MET A 48 -2.25 10.31 11.22
C MET A 48 -2.96 11.39 12.05
N ARG A 49 -2.29 12.51 12.36
CA ARG A 49 -2.86 13.64 13.09
C ARG A 49 -3.49 14.71 12.19
N ASP A 50 -3.31 14.59 10.88
CA ASP A 50 -3.76 15.55 9.88
C ASP A 50 -4.86 14.91 9.02
N ALA A 51 -6.11 15.33 9.26
CA ALA A 51 -7.28 14.77 8.60
C ALA A 51 -7.27 15.00 7.07
N ASP A 52 -6.72 16.11 6.58
CA ASP A 52 -6.60 16.40 5.15
C ASP A 52 -5.64 15.43 4.48
N ARG A 53 -4.55 15.07 5.15
CA ARG A 53 -3.58 14.09 4.65
C ARG A 53 -4.16 12.67 4.62
N ILE A 54 -4.98 12.31 5.60
CA ILE A 54 -5.73 11.04 5.60
C ILE A 54 -6.73 11.01 4.44
N ALA A 55 -7.49 12.09 4.23
CA ALA A 55 -8.47 12.16 3.14
C ALA A 55 -7.82 12.00 1.75
N ARG A 56 -6.65 12.60 1.53
CA ARG A 56 -5.89 12.42 0.28
C ARG A 56 -5.43 10.97 0.10
N PHE A 57 -4.97 10.32 1.16
CA PHE A 57 -4.57 8.92 1.12
C PHE A 57 -5.74 8.00 0.73
N GLU A 58 -6.92 8.20 1.33
CA GLU A 58 -8.12 7.42 1.00
C GLU A 58 -8.57 7.63 -0.46
N CYS A 59 -8.48 8.85 -0.97
CA CYS A 59 -8.77 9.14 -2.37
C CYS A 59 -7.82 8.39 -3.33
N GLU A 60 -6.51 8.39 -3.06
CA GLU A 60 -5.53 7.66 -3.88
C GLU A 60 -5.77 6.15 -3.86
N ALA A 61 -6.09 5.58 -2.70
CA ALA A 61 -6.36 4.15 -2.55
C ALA A 61 -7.59 3.70 -3.36
N LYS A 62 -8.64 4.53 -3.42
CA LYS A 62 -9.87 4.23 -4.19
C LYS A 62 -9.64 4.22 -5.71
N VAL A 63 -8.72 5.04 -6.22
CA VAL A 63 -8.42 5.10 -7.66
C VAL A 63 -7.62 3.88 -8.13
N LEU A 64 -6.74 3.33 -7.28
CA LEU A 64 -5.85 2.22 -7.62
C LEU A 64 -6.43 0.82 -7.39
N ALA A 65 -7.51 0.72 -6.59
CA ALA A 65 -8.20 -0.55 -6.32
C ALA A 65 -9.20 -0.97 -7.43
N LEU A 66 -9.42 -0.11 -8.43
CA LEU A 66 -10.23 -0.48 -9.58
C LEU A 66 -9.54 -1.62 -10.34
N PRO A 67 -10.23 -2.74 -10.62
CA PRO A 67 -9.69 -3.74 -11.52
C PRO A 67 -9.40 -3.04 -12.83
N GLN A 68 -8.12 -3.02 -13.23
CA GLN A 68 -7.71 -2.72 -14.59
C GLN A 68 -8.31 -3.84 -15.43
N SER A 69 -9.58 -3.69 -15.81
CA SER A 69 -10.21 -4.57 -16.78
C SER A 69 -9.34 -4.47 -18.01
N SER A 70 -8.60 -5.54 -18.27
CA SER A 70 -7.87 -5.73 -19.51
C SER A 70 -8.89 -5.63 -20.65
N ARG A 71 -9.12 -4.41 -21.14
CA ARG A 71 -9.74 -4.20 -22.43
C ARG A 71 -8.75 -4.76 -23.44
N ARG A 72 -9.00 -6.01 -23.84
CA ARG A 72 -8.66 -6.47 -25.20
C ARG A 72 -9.37 -5.59 -26.22
#